data_AF-A0A959XRG0-F1
#
_entry.id   AF-A0A959XRG0-F1
#
_cell.length_a   1.000
_cell.length_b   1.000
_cell.length_c   1.000
_cell.angle_alpha   90.00
_cell.angle_beta   90.00
_cell.angle_gamma   90.00
#
_symmetry.space_group_name_H-M   'P 1'
#
loop_
_entity.id
_entity.type
_entity.pdbx_description
1 polymer ?
#
loop_
_entity_poly.entity_id
_entity_poly.type
_entity_poly.pdbx_seq_one_letter_code
_entity_poly.pdbx_strand_id
1 'polypeptide(L)'
;MSMSALRIAGSMFLLLPLLGWGQANTEKAQDDQQQVPAIAEPYQGGWSVPGDAVKEEAEKSRKDLEQPANFGAQQQLDHLRWDRNATLARNAGDIPAVDQRRLVELAMELNSTAPNSFEAHMANYYTQFPAPAAFDELERAADKGNAREELIAPRLVNAARKDDTAELTARAKDMKVRGRIAPPLYQVANDILASVEPGALLFAAGEMDAYPLWVEQYANGRSKDLFVADVRLLADPAYRALVWQHAKARGTVAAESGFIGALAAATSRPVYLSLALGADVMAPLKDRLYVTGLAMRLSSTPIDNLPLLEGRWDRLKKPLNAGPLSRNYLVPGSVLLTHYRAIGDEPRASRLEHELRTMARQLGATNALLRSGVLPH
;
A
#
# COMPACT_ATOMS: atom_id res chain seq x y z
N MET A 1 -32.24 32.70 -66.74
CA MET A 1 -32.88 31.45 -67.18
C MET A 1 -32.75 30.47 -66.01
N SER A 2 -33.82 29.96 -65.38
CA SER A 2 -34.85 29.03 -65.91
C SER A 2 -34.25 27.61 -66.08
N MET A 3 -34.72 26.51 -65.47
CA MET A 3 -35.85 26.14 -64.57
C MET A 3 -35.34 25.02 -63.60
N SER A 4 -35.81 24.76 -62.38
CA SER A 4 -37.16 24.47 -61.80
C SER A 4 -37.70 23.04 -62.05
N ALA A 5 -38.40 22.49 -61.03
CA ALA A 5 -39.25 21.26 -61.02
C ALA A 5 -38.49 19.89 -60.91
N LEU A 6 -38.96 18.77 -60.31
CA LEU A 6 -40.17 18.37 -59.52
C LEU A 6 -39.93 16.93 -58.90
N ARG A 7 -40.76 16.11 -58.21
CA ARG A 7 -42.20 16.12 -57.80
C ARG A 7 -42.58 15.14 -56.61
N ILE A 8 -42.77 15.67 -55.38
CA ILE A 8 -43.93 15.40 -54.46
C ILE A 8 -44.16 14.01 -53.78
N ALA A 9 -44.86 14.06 -52.62
CA ALA A 9 -45.56 13.02 -51.81
C ALA A 9 -44.75 12.41 -50.65
N GLY A 10 -45.28 12.21 -49.43
CA GLY A 10 -46.58 12.54 -48.79
C GLY A 10 -46.49 12.17 -47.28
N SER A 11 -47.40 12.48 -46.35
CA SER A 11 -48.73 13.12 -46.39
C SER A 11 -49.02 13.83 -45.05
N MET A 12 -50.07 14.67 -45.02
CA MET A 12 -50.51 15.43 -43.85
C MET A 12 -51.58 14.67 -43.04
N PHE A 13 -51.62 14.80 -41.70
CA PHE A 13 -52.87 15.02 -40.95
C PHE A 13 -52.60 15.50 -39.50
N LEU A 14 -53.56 16.22 -38.91
CA LEU A 14 -53.55 16.69 -37.51
C LEU A 14 -54.44 15.81 -36.63
N LEU A 15 -54.16 15.74 -35.32
CA LEU A 15 -55.06 16.18 -34.23
C LEU A 15 -54.55 15.81 -32.81
N LEU A 16 -54.60 16.79 -31.91
CA LEU A 16 -54.76 16.67 -30.45
C LEU A 16 -56.27 16.85 -30.14
N PRO A 17 -56.82 16.60 -28.91
CA PRO A 17 -56.15 16.57 -27.60
C PRO A 17 -56.67 15.52 -26.57
N LEU A 18 -56.24 15.70 -25.31
CA LEU A 18 -56.85 15.33 -24.00
C LEU A 18 -56.52 13.98 -23.31
N LEU A 19 -55.98 14.16 -22.09
CA LEU A 19 -56.26 13.45 -20.83
C LEU A 19 -56.10 11.92 -20.74
N GLY A 20 -54.94 11.52 -20.20
CA GLY A 20 -54.81 10.30 -19.40
C GLY A 20 -53.90 10.56 -18.20
N TRP A 21 -54.45 10.60 -16.98
CA TRP A 21 -53.65 10.59 -15.74
C TRP A 21 -53.13 9.18 -15.45
N GLY A 22 -52.11 8.76 -16.19
CA GLY A 22 -51.32 7.58 -15.85
C GLY A 22 -50.33 7.91 -14.74
N GLN A 23 -50.47 7.25 -13.57
CA GLN A 23 -49.42 7.29 -12.55
C GLN A 23 -48.20 6.54 -13.07
N ALA A 24 -47.24 7.26 -13.64
CA ALA A 24 -45.90 6.73 -13.83
C ALA A 24 -45.29 6.49 -12.45
N ASN A 25 -45.20 5.22 -12.04
CA ASN A 25 -44.42 4.83 -10.87
C ASN A 25 -42.99 5.32 -11.09
N THR A 26 -42.60 6.36 -10.37
CA THR A 26 -41.20 6.68 -10.16
C THR A 26 -40.62 5.59 -9.26
N GLU A 27 -40.16 4.50 -9.89
CA GLU A 27 -39.08 3.71 -9.33
C GLU A 27 -37.96 4.68 -9.01
N LYS A 28 -37.81 4.98 -7.71
CA LYS A 28 -36.67 5.72 -7.23
C LYS A 28 -35.46 4.88 -7.58
N ALA A 29 -34.63 5.37 -8.49
CA ALA A 29 -33.23 4.98 -8.50
C ALA A 29 -32.75 5.15 -7.06
N GLN A 30 -32.40 4.02 -6.42
CA GLN A 30 -31.78 4.09 -5.11
C GLN A 30 -30.48 4.85 -5.30
N ASP A 31 -30.28 5.92 -4.52
CA ASP A 31 -28.99 6.61 -4.52
C ASP A 31 -27.92 5.56 -4.28
N ASP A 32 -26.93 5.50 -5.18
CA ASP A 32 -25.75 4.65 -5.06
C ASP A 32 -24.83 5.28 -4.01
N GLN A 33 -25.33 5.32 -2.76
CA GLN A 33 -24.61 5.75 -1.58
C GLN A 33 -23.51 4.74 -1.36
N GLN A 34 -22.34 5.04 -1.94
CA GLN A 34 -21.11 4.27 -1.78
C GLN A 34 -20.89 4.04 -0.29
N GLN A 35 -21.20 2.83 0.17
CA GLN A 35 -21.08 2.47 1.57
C GLN A 35 -19.61 2.58 1.93
N VAL A 36 -19.29 3.54 2.81
CA VAL A 36 -17.99 3.57 3.47
C VAL A 36 -17.90 2.26 4.27
N PRO A 37 -17.04 1.30 3.90
CA PRO A 37 -17.02 0.03 4.59
C PRO A 37 -16.55 0.25 6.02
N ALA A 38 -17.10 -0.53 6.95
CA ALA A 38 -16.91 -0.35 8.38
C ALA A 38 -15.43 -0.28 8.79
N ILE A 39 -14.57 -1.05 8.10
CA ILE A 39 -13.13 -1.10 8.36
C ILE A 39 -12.35 -0.51 7.18
N ALA A 40 -11.60 0.56 7.48
CA ALA A 40 -10.55 1.09 6.62
C ALA A 40 -9.29 0.22 6.70
N GLU A 41 -8.71 -0.12 5.56
CA GLU A 41 -7.41 -0.81 5.49
C GLU A 41 -6.24 0.14 5.83
N PRO A 42 -5.04 -0.36 6.16
CA PRO A 42 -3.87 0.46 6.44
C PRO A 42 -3.61 1.49 5.33
N TYR A 43 -3.64 1.07 4.06
CA TYR A 43 -3.44 1.96 2.91
C TYR A 43 -4.54 3.02 2.72
N GLN A 44 -5.69 2.89 3.38
CA GLN A 44 -6.82 3.84 3.34
C GLN A 44 -6.78 4.90 4.46
N GLY A 45 -5.85 4.79 5.40
CA GLY A 45 -5.78 5.64 6.59
C GLY A 45 -6.00 4.91 7.91
N GLY A 46 -6.23 3.58 7.90
CA GLY A 46 -6.50 2.76 9.10
C GLY A 46 -5.39 2.68 10.15
N TRP A 47 -4.31 3.45 9.99
CA TRP A 47 -3.24 3.63 10.98
C TRP A 47 -3.56 4.66 12.07
N SER A 48 -4.67 5.39 11.96
CA SER A 48 -4.90 6.65 12.69
C SER A 48 -5.32 6.50 14.15
N VAL A 49 -5.26 5.29 14.73
CA VAL A 49 -5.51 5.04 16.15
C VAL A 49 -4.20 5.25 16.95
N PRO A 50 -4.10 6.25 17.84
CA PRO A 50 -2.89 6.47 18.64
C PRO A 50 -2.61 5.31 19.60
N GLY A 51 -1.35 4.93 19.83
CA GLY A 51 -0.99 3.69 20.56
C GLY A 51 -1.60 3.47 21.94
N ASP A 52 -1.92 4.53 22.69
CA ASP A 52 -2.62 4.42 23.98
C ASP A 52 -4.14 4.24 23.79
N ALA A 53 -4.72 4.95 22.81
CA ALA A 53 -6.08 4.68 22.33
C ALA A 53 -6.19 3.32 21.62
N VAL A 54 -5.12 2.74 21.06
CA VAL A 54 -5.14 1.35 20.58
C VAL A 54 -5.43 0.38 21.72
N LYS A 55 -5.21 0.73 23.00
CA LYS A 55 -5.79 -0.06 24.11
C LYS A 55 -7.22 0.34 24.42
N GLU A 56 -7.49 1.61 24.65
CA GLU A 56 -8.80 2.03 25.16
C GLU A 56 -9.92 1.92 24.11
N GLU A 57 -9.64 2.29 22.85
CA GLU A 57 -10.52 2.11 21.70
C GLU A 57 -10.53 0.68 21.19
N ALA A 58 -9.45 -0.12 21.33
CA ALA A 58 -9.59 -1.56 21.09
C ALA A 58 -10.41 -2.25 22.17
N GLU A 59 -10.23 -1.94 23.45
CA GLU A 59 -11.07 -2.52 24.50
C GLU A 59 -12.52 -2.03 24.40
N LYS A 60 -12.77 -0.81 23.91
CA LYS A 60 -14.11 -0.29 23.68
C LYS A 60 -14.76 -0.87 22.43
N SER A 61 -14.10 -0.82 21.27
CA SER A 61 -14.60 -1.47 20.05
C SER A 61 -14.71 -2.98 20.22
N ARG A 62 -13.83 -3.64 20.98
CA ARG A 62 -13.97 -5.06 21.32
C ARG A 62 -15.15 -5.30 22.27
N LYS A 63 -15.48 -4.41 23.20
CA LYS A 63 -16.72 -4.46 24.02
C LYS A 63 -17.97 -4.26 23.15
N ASP A 64 -17.94 -3.31 22.22
CA ASP A 64 -18.99 -3.08 21.23
C ASP A 64 -19.10 -4.26 20.23
N LEU A 65 -18.03 -5.03 20.05
CA LEU A 65 -17.95 -6.25 19.23
C LEU A 65 -18.08 -7.57 20.04
N GLU A 66 -18.25 -7.55 21.36
CA GLU A 66 -18.06 -8.72 22.26
C GLU A 66 -19.27 -9.68 22.31
N GLN A 67 -20.18 -9.61 21.33
CA GLN A 67 -21.29 -10.57 21.15
C GLN A 67 -21.25 -11.27 19.77
N PRO A 68 -20.16 -12.02 19.45
CA PRO A 68 -20.03 -12.72 18.17
C PRO A 68 -21.14 -13.74 17.89
N ALA A 69 -21.86 -14.20 18.93
CA ALA A 69 -22.98 -15.13 18.81
C ALA A 69 -24.17 -14.61 17.97
N ASN A 70 -24.25 -13.30 17.72
CA ASN A 70 -25.31 -12.65 16.95
C ASN A 70 -24.81 -12.01 15.62
N PHE A 71 -23.56 -12.26 15.22
CA PHE A 71 -22.97 -11.59 14.05
C PHE A 71 -23.26 -12.31 12.74
N GLY A 72 -23.69 -11.56 11.74
CA GLY A 72 -23.70 -12.01 10.36
C GLY A 72 -22.28 -12.11 9.79
N ALA A 73 -22.11 -12.90 8.73
CA ALA A 73 -20.82 -13.19 8.11
C ALA A 73 -19.95 -11.94 7.84
N GLN A 74 -20.57 -10.84 7.41
CA GLN A 74 -19.88 -9.57 7.18
C GLN A 74 -19.27 -8.97 8.46
N GLN A 75 -20.01 -9.00 9.56
CA GLN A 75 -19.54 -8.44 10.84
C GLN A 75 -18.40 -9.28 11.42
N GLN A 76 -18.41 -10.60 11.19
CA GLN A 76 -17.30 -11.49 11.54
C GLN A 76 -16.05 -11.20 10.69
N LEU A 77 -16.21 -11.00 9.36
CA LEU A 77 -15.10 -10.59 8.48
C LEU A 77 -14.53 -9.23 8.88
N ASP A 78 -15.39 -8.25 9.15
CA ASP A 78 -14.95 -6.91 9.55
C ASP A 78 -14.26 -6.92 10.92
N HIS A 79 -14.71 -7.73 11.88
CA HIS A 79 -13.98 -7.96 13.14
C HIS A 79 -12.58 -8.55 12.90
N LEU A 80 -12.43 -9.54 12.00
CA LEU A 80 -11.14 -10.11 11.63
C LEU A 80 -10.23 -9.09 10.94
N ARG A 81 -10.75 -8.32 9.97
CA ARG A 81 -10.02 -7.24 9.27
C ARG A 81 -9.57 -6.17 10.26
N TRP A 82 -10.40 -5.83 11.25
CA TRP A 82 -10.09 -4.87 12.29
C TRP A 82 -8.96 -5.35 13.21
N ASP A 83 -9.02 -6.57 13.76
CA ASP A 83 -7.95 -7.07 14.65
C ASP A 83 -6.64 -7.27 13.87
N ARG A 84 -6.71 -7.72 12.61
CA ARG A 84 -5.56 -7.74 11.68
C ARG A 84 -4.93 -6.36 11.56
N ASN A 85 -5.73 -5.33 11.31
CA ASN A 85 -5.21 -3.98 11.07
C ASN A 85 -4.68 -3.33 12.36
N ALA A 86 -5.31 -3.60 13.51
CA ALA A 86 -4.78 -3.26 14.83
C ALA A 86 -3.48 -4.03 15.14
N THR A 87 -3.33 -5.27 14.64
CA THR A 87 -2.10 -6.08 14.76
C THR A 87 -0.96 -5.47 13.97
N LEU A 88 -1.19 -5.14 12.70
CA LEU A 88 -0.21 -4.47 11.84
C LEU A 88 0.21 -3.12 12.42
N ALA A 89 -0.73 -2.35 12.97
CA ALA A 89 -0.46 -1.07 13.61
C ALA A 89 0.38 -1.19 14.89
N ARG A 90 0.07 -2.16 15.78
CA ARG A 90 0.79 -2.36 17.05
C ARG A 90 2.18 -2.99 16.88
N ASN A 91 2.37 -3.79 15.83
CA ASN A 91 3.60 -4.54 15.55
C ASN A 91 4.37 -4.01 14.32
N ALA A 92 4.26 -2.72 14.00
CA ALA A 92 5.03 -2.03 12.94
C ALA A 92 4.95 -2.62 11.52
N GLY A 93 3.90 -3.36 11.20
CA GLY A 93 3.67 -4.03 9.90
C GLY A 93 3.68 -5.56 9.95
N ASP A 94 4.08 -6.16 11.08
CA ASP A 94 4.15 -7.61 11.25
C ASP A 94 2.90 -8.20 11.93
N ILE A 95 2.71 -9.52 11.81
CA ILE A 95 1.68 -10.29 12.52
C ILE A 95 2.38 -11.40 13.33
N PRO A 96 2.62 -11.18 14.64
CA PRO A 96 3.23 -12.17 15.52
C PRO A 96 2.43 -13.48 15.59
N ALA A 97 3.12 -14.59 15.83
CA ALA A 97 2.50 -15.93 15.84
C ALA A 97 1.37 -16.14 16.88
N VAL A 98 1.21 -15.26 17.87
CA VAL A 98 0.06 -15.25 18.79
C VAL A 98 -1.16 -14.56 18.17
N ASP A 99 -0.96 -13.39 17.56
CA ASP A 99 -2.00 -12.65 16.84
C ASP A 99 -2.46 -13.44 15.60
N GLN A 100 -1.54 -14.10 14.89
CA GLN A 100 -1.85 -14.99 13.77
C GLN A 100 -2.80 -16.13 14.17
N ARG A 101 -2.65 -16.72 15.37
CA ARG A 101 -3.60 -17.75 15.86
C ARG A 101 -4.98 -17.15 16.10
N ARG A 102 -5.04 -15.94 16.68
CA ARG A 102 -6.31 -15.22 16.91
C ARG A 102 -7.07 -14.94 15.61
N LEU A 103 -6.36 -14.57 14.54
CA LEU A 103 -6.98 -14.37 13.22
C LEU A 103 -7.46 -15.69 12.60
N VAL A 104 -6.72 -16.79 12.78
CA VAL A 104 -7.15 -18.14 12.33
C VAL A 104 -8.38 -18.63 13.11
N GLU A 105 -8.46 -18.38 14.41
CA GLU A 105 -9.65 -18.67 15.23
C GLU A 105 -10.88 -17.93 14.68
N LEU A 106 -10.78 -16.61 14.46
CA LEU A 106 -11.85 -15.80 13.87
C LEU A 106 -12.26 -16.28 12.47
N ALA A 107 -11.30 -16.71 11.65
CA ALA A 107 -11.59 -17.30 10.35
C ALA A 107 -12.33 -18.65 10.50
N MET A 108 -11.93 -19.51 11.45
CA MET A 108 -12.62 -20.79 11.72
C MET A 108 -14.05 -20.57 12.23
N GLU A 109 -14.27 -19.60 13.12
CA GLU A 109 -15.61 -19.19 13.58
C GLU A 109 -16.50 -18.80 12.38
N LEU A 110 -16.01 -17.90 11.51
CA LEU A 110 -16.73 -17.46 10.31
C LEU A 110 -16.96 -18.60 9.29
N ASN A 111 -15.98 -19.48 9.05
CA ASN A 111 -16.17 -20.67 8.20
C ASN A 111 -17.26 -21.61 8.76
N SER A 112 -17.46 -21.65 10.08
CA SER A 112 -18.53 -22.45 10.71
C SER A 112 -19.91 -21.79 10.59
N THR A 113 -19.98 -20.46 10.67
CA THR A 113 -21.24 -19.69 10.53
C THR A 113 -21.70 -19.57 9.07
N ALA A 114 -20.77 -19.36 8.14
CA ALA A 114 -21.05 -19.06 6.73
C ALA A 114 -20.13 -19.83 5.76
N PRO A 115 -20.15 -21.18 5.75
CA PRO A 115 -19.25 -21.99 4.95
C PRO A 115 -19.38 -21.71 3.44
N ASN A 116 -18.25 -21.47 2.77
CA ASN A 116 -18.15 -21.12 1.35
C ASN A 116 -18.85 -19.79 0.96
N SER A 117 -19.05 -18.86 1.90
CA SER A 117 -19.45 -17.48 1.57
C SER A 117 -18.27 -16.66 1.03
N PHE A 118 -18.57 -15.47 0.50
CA PHE A 118 -17.54 -14.49 0.13
C PHE A 118 -16.62 -14.18 1.32
N GLU A 119 -17.23 -13.97 2.48
CA GLU A 119 -16.61 -13.54 3.72
C GLU A 119 -15.67 -14.62 4.29
N ALA A 120 -16.10 -15.89 4.28
CA ALA A 120 -15.27 -17.01 4.69
C ALA A 120 -14.01 -17.15 3.81
N HIS A 121 -14.16 -17.07 2.49
CA HIS A 121 -13.03 -17.10 1.57
C HIS A 121 -12.09 -15.88 1.74
N MET A 122 -12.63 -14.68 2.00
CA MET A 122 -11.81 -13.51 2.31
C MET A 122 -11.03 -13.65 3.63
N ALA A 123 -11.64 -14.19 4.69
CA ALA A 123 -10.95 -14.48 5.95
C ALA A 123 -9.84 -15.53 5.78
N ASN A 124 -10.08 -16.55 4.95
CA ASN A 124 -9.07 -17.54 4.58
C ASN A 124 -7.92 -16.90 3.78
N TYR A 125 -8.20 -15.99 2.84
CA TYR A 125 -7.15 -15.20 2.17
C TYR A 125 -6.30 -14.42 3.18
N TYR A 126 -6.91 -13.62 4.07
CA TYR A 126 -6.16 -12.78 5.00
C TYR A 126 -5.31 -13.59 6.01
N THR A 127 -5.75 -14.80 6.39
CA THR A 127 -5.03 -15.67 7.33
C THR A 127 -3.99 -16.56 6.67
N GLN A 128 -4.14 -16.93 5.40
CA GLN A 128 -3.18 -17.76 4.67
C GLN A 128 -2.15 -16.94 3.89
N PHE A 129 -2.41 -15.65 3.61
CA PHE A 129 -1.47 -14.77 2.93
C PHE A 129 -0.12 -14.73 3.66
N PRO A 130 1.04 -14.88 2.98
CA PRO A 130 1.26 -14.82 1.53
C PRO A 130 1.29 -16.19 0.80
N ALA A 131 0.87 -17.29 1.43
CA ALA A 131 0.97 -18.62 0.84
C ALA A 131 0.11 -18.78 -0.44
N PRO A 132 0.50 -19.64 -1.41
CA PRO A 132 -0.24 -19.83 -2.67
C PRO A 132 -1.74 -20.12 -2.48
N ALA A 133 -2.11 -20.94 -1.49
CA ALA A 133 -3.49 -21.30 -1.19
C ALA A 133 -4.38 -20.11 -0.80
N ALA A 134 -3.79 -19.02 -0.28
CA ALA A 134 -4.53 -17.78 -0.02
C ALA A 134 -5.11 -17.20 -1.32
N PHE A 135 -4.36 -17.31 -2.42
CA PHE A 135 -4.81 -16.81 -3.72
C PHE A 135 -5.89 -17.69 -4.35
N ASP A 136 -5.90 -19.00 -4.07
CA ASP A 136 -7.02 -19.88 -4.45
C ASP A 136 -8.32 -19.46 -3.73
N GLU A 137 -8.22 -19.09 -2.45
CA GLU A 137 -9.35 -18.52 -1.69
C GLU A 137 -9.76 -17.13 -2.21
N LEU A 138 -8.83 -16.32 -2.70
CA LEU A 138 -9.15 -15.04 -3.35
C LEU A 138 -9.95 -15.22 -4.65
N GLU A 139 -9.60 -16.19 -5.49
CA GLU A 139 -10.40 -16.46 -6.71
C GLU A 139 -11.79 -17.03 -6.31
N ARG A 140 -11.89 -17.86 -5.26
CA ARG A 140 -13.19 -18.33 -4.71
C ARG A 140 -14.05 -17.19 -4.16
N ALA A 141 -13.46 -16.21 -3.48
CA ALA A 141 -14.15 -15.00 -3.05
C ALA A 141 -14.62 -14.18 -4.27
N ALA A 142 -13.79 -14.06 -5.32
CA ALA A 142 -14.16 -13.41 -6.56
C ALA A 142 -15.40 -14.04 -7.23
N ASP A 143 -15.52 -15.37 -7.24
CA ASP A 143 -16.69 -16.08 -7.77
C ASP A 143 -17.99 -15.78 -6.99
N LYS A 144 -17.89 -15.46 -5.69
CA LYS A 144 -19.05 -15.06 -4.86
C LYS A 144 -19.39 -13.57 -4.93
N GLY A 145 -18.41 -12.72 -5.21
CA GLY A 145 -18.52 -11.28 -4.95
C GLY A 145 -17.63 -10.39 -5.81
N ASN A 146 -17.46 -10.69 -7.10
CA ASN A 146 -16.55 -10.04 -8.05
C ASN A 146 -16.46 -8.48 -7.98
N ALA A 147 -17.53 -7.77 -7.60
CA ALA A 147 -17.56 -6.31 -7.51
C ALA A 147 -17.16 -5.72 -6.13
N ARG A 148 -17.07 -6.54 -5.08
CA ARG A 148 -16.82 -6.16 -3.68
C ARG A 148 -15.52 -5.35 -3.50
N GLU A 149 -15.52 -4.39 -2.57
CA GLU A 149 -14.37 -3.49 -2.35
C GLU A 149 -13.17 -4.25 -1.75
N GLU A 150 -13.45 -5.25 -0.92
CA GLU A 150 -12.45 -6.06 -0.21
C GLU A 150 -11.54 -6.85 -1.18
N LEU A 151 -11.97 -7.06 -2.43
CA LEU A 151 -11.15 -7.69 -3.48
C LEU A 151 -10.13 -6.74 -4.13
N ILE A 152 -10.27 -5.41 -3.99
CA ILE A 152 -9.51 -4.44 -4.81
C ILE A 152 -7.99 -4.56 -4.56
N ALA A 153 -7.56 -4.48 -3.30
CA ALA A 153 -6.14 -4.60 -2.96
C ALA A 153 -5.60 -6.04 -3.12
N PRO A 154 -6.27 -7.10 -2.65
CA PRO A 154 -5.85 -8.49 -2.91
C PRO A 154 -5.64 -8.81 -4.39
N ARG A 155 -6.50 -8.30 -5.29
CA ARG A 155 -6.33 -8.48 -6.74
C ARG A 155 -5.15 -7.70 -7.31
N LEU A 156 -4.88 -6.49 -6.82
CA LEU A 156 -3.66 -5.75 -7.15
C LEU A 156 -2.41 -6.56 -6.77
N VAL A 157 -2.41 -7.16 -5.58
CA VAL A 157 -1.32 -8.02 -5.09
C VAL A 157 -1.19 -9.29 -5.92
N ASN A 158 -2.29 -9.97 -6.24
CA ASN A 158 -2.27 -11.21 -7.04
C ASN A 158 -1.78 -10.93 -8.47
N ALA A 159 -2.16 -9.80 -9.07
CA ALA A 159 -1.65 -9.37 -10.37
C ALA A 159 -0.14 -9.07 -10.34
N ALA A 160 0.33 -8.37 -9.31
CA ALA A 160 1.77 -8.13 -9.08
C ALA A 160 2.54 -9.44 -8.82
N ARG A 161 1.95 -10.41 -8.10
CA ARG A 161 2.53 -11.74 -7.87
C ARG A 161 2.64 -12.57 -9.15
N LYS A 162 1.69 -12.41 -10.07
CA LYS A 162 1.65 -13.09 -11.38
C LYS A 162 2.51 -12.41 -12.47
N ASP A 163 2.98 -11.18 -12.25
CA ASP A 163 3.55 -10.26 -13.27
C ASP A 163 2.63 -10.05 -14.49
N ASP A 164 1.31 -10.19 -14.30
CA ASP A 164 0.35 -9.86 -15.34
C ASP A 164 0.26 -8.34 -15.45
N THR A 165 1.09 -7.76 -16.33
CA THR A 165 1.12 -6.31 -16.58
C THR A 165 -0.23 -5.76 -17.07
N ALA A 166 -1.08 -6.57 -17.72
CA ALA A 166 -2.38 -6.14 -18.21
C ALA A 166 -3.41 -6.08 -17.06
N GLU A 167 -3.50 -7.13 -16.24
CA GLU A 167 -4.35 -7.11 -15.05
C GLU A 167 -3.82 -6.11 -14.01
N LEU A 168 -2.51 -6.03 -13.77
CA LEU A 168 -1.92 -5.05 -12.84
C LEU A 168 -2.22 -3.61 -13.29
N THR A 169 -2.27 -3.34 -14.61
CA THR A 169 -2.75 -2.07 -15.16
C THR A 169 -4.25 -1.83 -14.95
N ALA A 170 -5.08 -2.87 -14.95
CA ALA A 170 -6.50 -2.76 -14.61
C ALA A 170 -6.70 -2.52 -13.10
N ARG A 171 -6.11 -3.36 -12.24
CA ARG A 171 -6.23 -3.28 -10.78
C ARG A 171 -5.60 -2.02 -10.20
N ALA A 172 -4.53 -1.48 -10.81
CA ALA A 172 -4.00 -0.17 -10.42
C ALA A 172 -5.02 0.96 -10.68
N LYS A 173 -5.83 0.87 -11.74
CA LYS A 173 -6.90 1.84 -12.02
C LYS A 173 -8.10 1.63 -11.08
N ASP A 174 -8.50 0.39 -10.82
CA ASP A 174 -9.52 0.05 -9.82
C ASP A 174 -9.11 0.61 -8.44
N MET A 175 -7.86 0.38 -8.02
CA MET A 175 -7.28 0.87 -6.76
C MET A 175 -7.21 2.40 -6.71
N LYS A 176 -6.89 3.07 -7.83
CA LYS A 176 -6.87 4.54 -7.91
C LYS A 176 -8.26 5.15 -7.71
N VAL A 177 -9.29 4.56 -8.30
CA VAL A 177 -10.66 5.12 -8.33
C VAL A 177 -11.47 4.70 -7.10
N ARG A 178 -11.41 3.41 -6.74
CA ARG A 178 -12.24 2.80 -5.69
C ARG A 178 -11.47 2.38 -4.45
N GLY A 179 -10.16 2.12 -4.59
CA GLY A 179 -9.33 1.65 -3.48
C GLY A 179 -9.18 2.65 -2.32
N ARG A 180 -9.51 3.94 -2.51
CA ARG A 180 -9.48 4.97 -1.46
C ARG A 180 -8.11 5.06 -0.73
N ILE A 181 -7.00 4.87 -1.47
CA ILE A 181 -5.65 5.12 -0.95
C ILE A 181 -5.59 6.56 -0.39
N ALA A 182 -5.14 6.70 0.85
CA ALA A 182 -5.07 7.98 1.53
C ALA A 182 -4.14 8.96 0.78
N PRO A 183 -4.57 10.22 0.50
CA PRO A 183 -3.79 11.17 -0.32
C PRO A 183 -2.32 11.40 0.08
N PRO A 184 -1.93 11.39 1.37
CA PRO A 184 -0.53 11.49 1.77
C PRO A 184 0.35 10.32 1.29
N LEU A 185 -0.20 9.12 1.09
CA LEU A 185 0.58 7.97 0.61
C LEU A 185 1.01 8.10 -0.85
N TYR A 186 0.25 8.81 -1.68
CA TYR A 186 0.71 9.16 -3.03
C TYR A 186 1.90 10.13 -2.98
N GLN A 187 1.96 11.03 -1.99
CA GLN A 187 3.12 11.91 -1.80
C GLN A 187 4.34 11.09 -1.34
N VAL A 188 4.15 10.15 -0.42
CA VAL A 188 5.19 9.18 0.00
C VAL A 188 5.70 8.36 -1.18
N ALA A 189 4.83 7.76 -1.99
CA ALA A 189 5.22 6.98 -3.16
C ALA A 189 6.00 7.82 -4.18
N ASN A 190 5.59 9.06 -4.44
CA ASN A 190 6.34 9.95 -5.33
C ASN A 190 7.71 10.37 -4.75
N ASP A 191 7.81 10.57 -3.44
CA ASP A 191 9.09 10.81 -2.77
C ASP A 191 10.02 9.58 -2.83
N ILE A 192 9.47 8.35 -2.73
CA ILE A 192 10.21 7.09 -2.95
C ILE A 192 10.69 6.99 -4.40
N LEU A 193 9.82 7.26 -5.39
CA LEU A 193 10.19 7.26 -6.81
C LEU A 193 11.29 8.30 -7.13
N ALA A 194 11.29 9.45 -6.44
CA ALA A 194 12.36 10.44 -6.54
C ALA A 194 13.68 10.03 -5.84
N SER A 195 13.64 8.98 -5.01
CA SER A 195 14.76 8.50 -4.17
C SER A 195 15.53 7.31 -4.75
N VAL A 196 15.10 6.76 -5.88
CA VAL A 196 15.75 5.62 -6.57
C VAL A 196 16.41 6.05 -7.89
N GLU A 197 17.25 5.19 -8.46
CA GLU A 197 17.84 5.37 -9.79
C GLU A 197 16.93 4.78 -10.89
N PRO A 198 16.97 5.32 -12.13
CA PRO A 198 16.32 4.70 -13.29
C PRO A 198 16.75 3.24 -13.48
N GLY A 199 15.82 2.38 -13.90
CA GLY A 199 16.06 0.95 -14.11
C GLY A 199 16.34 0.15 -12.85
N ALA A 200 16.18 0.71 -11.64
CA ALA A 200 16.39 0.00 -10.39
C ALA A 200 15.38 -1.14 -10.12
N LEU A 201 15.64 -1.95 -9.11
CA LEU A 201 14.63 -2.70 -8.36
C LEU A 201 14.45 -2.04 -6.99
N LEU A 202 13.22 -2.02 -6.49
CA LEU A 202 12.85 -1.52 -5.17
C LEU A 202 12.07 -2.59 -4.41
N PHE A 203 12.55 -2.96 -3.23
CA PHE A 203 11.80 -3.75 -2.26
C PHE A 203 10.95 -2.83 -1.37
N ALA A 204 9.64 -3.10 -1.33
CA ALA A 204 8.64 -2.35 -0.59
C ALA A 204 7.99 -3.25 0.49
N ALA A 205 7.49 -2.64 1.56
CA ALA A 205 6.95 -3.34 2.73
C ALA A 205 5.53 -3.88 2.52
N GLY A 206 4.77 -3.27 1.59
CA GLY A 206 3.46 -3.75 1.16
C GLY A 206 2.44 -2.64 1.05
N GLU A 207 1.48 -2.59 1.96
CA GLU A 207 0.21 -1.89 1.71
C GLU A 207 0.38 -0.37 1.63
N MET A 208 1.22 0.20 2.50
CA MET A 208 1.38 1.64 2.61
C MET A 208 2.38 2.22 1.58
N ASP A 209 3.23 1.40 0.96
CA ASP A 209 4.24 1.84 -0.02
C ASP A 209 4.12 1.13 -1.38
N ALA A 210 4.11 -0.20 -1.45
CA ALA A 210 4.00 -0.95 -2.71
C ALA A 210 2.69 -0.63 -3.46
N TYR A 211 1.56 -0.54 -2.77
CA TYR A 211 0.27 -0.27 -3.43
C TYR A 211 0.21 1.11 -4.10
N PRO A 212 0.51 2.25 -3.43
CA PRO A 212 0.55 3.55 -4.10
C PRO A 212 1.68 3.66 -5.13
N LEU A 213 2.80 2.94 -4.96
CA LEU A 213 3.84 2.82 -5.99
C LEU A 213 3.30 2.16 -7.27
N TRP A 214 2.64 0.99 -7.16
CA TRP A 214 2.03 0.32 -8.32
C TRP A 214 0.93 1.17 -8.96
N VAL A 215 0.16 1.95 -8.19
CA VAL A 215 -0.82 2.90 -8.78
C VAL A 215 -0.11 4.02 -9.56
N GLU A 216 0.95 4.62 -9.03
CA GLU A 216 1.73 5.63 -9.76
C GLU A 216 2.38 5.05 -11.03
N GLN A 217 2.87 3.81 -10.98
CA GLN A 217 3.48 3.15 -12.14
C GLN A 217 2.47 2.75 -13.22
N TYR A 218 1.43 2.00 -12.85
CA TYR A 218 0.56 1.32 -13.82
C TYR A 218 -0.73 2.10 -14.13
N ALA A 219 -1.25 2.92 -13.22
CA ALA A 219 -2.40 3.79 -13.50
C ALA A 219 -2.00 5.20 -13.96
N ASN A 220 -0.91 5.76 -13.43
CA ASN A 220 -0.42 7.10 -13.82
C ASN A 220 0.77 7.07 -14.80
N GLY A 221 1.39 5.90 -15.02
CA GLY A 221 2.43 5.73 -16.04
C GLY A 221 3.83 6.20 -15.66
N ARG A 222 4.11 6.45 -14.37
CA ARG A 222 5.41 6.93 -13.87
C ARG A 222 6.44 5.79 -13.80
N SER A 223 7.73 6.11 -13.91
CA SER A 223 8.86 5.21 -13.60
C SER A 223 8.68 3.75 -14.02
N LYS A 224 8.27 3.50 -15.27
CA LYS A 224 7.93 2.15 -15.79
C LYS A 224 9.14 1.20 -15.94
N ASP A 225 10.33 1.75 -15.76
CA ASP A 225 11.63 1.11 -15.77
C ASP A 225 12.04 0.56 -14.39
N LEU A 226 11.47 1.12 -13.31
CA LEU A 226 11.59 0.60 -11.95
C LEU A 226 10.77 -0.68 -11.80
N PHE A 227 11.33 -1.72 -11.17
CA PHE A 227 10.56 -2.87 -10.71
C PHE A 227 10.30 -2.77 -9.20
N VAL A 228 9.05 -2.85 -8.76
CA VAL A 228 8.65 -2.74 -7.34
C VAL A 228 8.19 -4.11 -6.82
N ALA A 229 8.99 -4.70 -5.94
CA ALA A 229 8.75 -5.99 -5.31
C ALA A 229 8.14 -5.82 -3.91
N ASP A 230 7.06 -6.52 -3.59
CA ASP A 230 6.52 -6.61 -2.22
C ASP A 230 7.29 -7.72 -1.46
N VAL A 231 7.96 -7.39 -0.36
CA VAL A 231 8.77 -8.39 0.37
C VAL A 231 7.92 -9.52 0.95
N ARG A 232 6.64 -9.28 1.25
CA ARG A 232 5.74 -10.29 1.83
C ARG A 232 5.50 -11.44 0.86
N LEU A 233 5.54 -11.17 -0.45
CA LEU A 233 5.40 -12.18 -1.50
C LEU A 233 6.66 -13.04 -1.68
N LEU A 234 7.81 -12.71 -1.05
CA LEU A 234 9.04 -13.48 -1.20
C LEU A 234 8.98 -14.88 -0.58
N ALA A 235 7.93 -15.23 0.17
CA ALA A 235 7.66 -16.62 0.55
C ALA A 235 7.34 -17.52 -0.67
N ASP A 236 6.65 -16.99 -1.68
CA ASP A 236 6.30 -17.71 -2.92
C ASP A 236 7.56 -17.97 -3.78
N PRO A 237 7.97 -19.23 -4.02
CA PRO A 237 9.13 -19.54 -4.85
C PRO A 237 8.99 -19.08 -6.31
N ALA A 238 7.77 -19.06 -6.85
CA ALA A 238 7.52 -18.57 -8.21
C ALA A 238 7.71 -17.04 -8.27
N TYR A 239 7.25 -16.32 -7.24
CA TYR A 239 7.51 -14.88 -7.13
C TYR A 239 9.00 -14.57 -6.98
N ARG A 240 9.75 -15.33 -6.16
CA ARG A 240 11.22 -15.19 -6.08
C ARG A 240 11.89 -15.36 -7.44
N ALA A 241 11.47 -16.35 -8.25
CA ALA A 241 12.00 -16.56 -9.59
C ALA A 241 11.66 -15.42 -10.57
N LEU A 242 10.44 -14.90 -10.50
CA LEU A 242 9.96 -13.73 -11.25
C LEU A 242 10.76 -12.46 -10.91
N VAL A 243 11.02 -12.18 -9.63
CA VAL A 243 11.87 -11.05 -9.20
C VAL A 243 13.32 -11.25 -9.68
N TRP A 244 13.83 -12.48 -9.66
CA TRP A 244 15.17 -12.83 -10.17
C TRP A 244 15.30 -12.60 -11.68
N GLN A 245 14.27 -12.97 -12.45
CA GLN A 245 14.16 -12.71 -13.89
C GLN A 245 14.09 -11.21 -14.20
N HIS A 246 13.24 -10.46 -13.50
CA HIS A 246 13.16 -8.99 -13.64
C HIS A 246 14.48 -8.31 -13.30
N ALA A 247 15.17 -8.80 -12.27
CA ALA A 247 16.50 -8.32 -11.95
C ALA A 247 17.54 -8.61 -13.03
N LYS A 248 17.27 -9.51 -13.99
CA LYS A 248 18.27 -10.08 -14.91
C LYS A 248 19.44 -10.71 -14.14
N ALA A 249 19.13 -11.29 -12.97
CA ALA A 249 20.10 -11.85 -12.05
C ALA A 249 20.67 -13.19 -12.58
N ARG A 250 21.93 -13.47 -12.26
CA ARG A 250 22.69 -14.62 -12.76
C ARG A 250 22.73 -15.75 -11.73
N GLY A 251 22.77 -16.99 -12.22
CA GLY A 251 22.81 -18.18 -11.36
C GLY A 251 21.46 -18.51 -10.73
N THR A 252 21.48 -19.44 -9.78
CA THR A 252 20.30 -20.03 -9.15
C THR A 252 19.53 -19.03 -8.28
N VAL A 253 18.20 -19.02 -8.41
CA VAL A 253 17.29 -18.23 -7.57
C VAL A 253 17.50 -18.56 -6.10
N ALA A 254 17.73 -17.54 -5.27
CA ALA A 254 17.97 -17.73 -3.84
C ALA A 254 16.71 -18.22 -3.07
N ALA A 255 16.96 -18.84 -1.93
CA ALA A 255 15.93 -19.02 -0.90
C ALA A 255 15.44 -17.66 -0.37
N GLU A 256 14.31 -17.66 0.33
CA GLU A 256 13.71 -16.47 0.96
C GLU A 256 14.67 -15.80 1.95
N SER A 257 15.25 -16.58 2.87
CA SER A 257 16.29 -16.10 3.78
C SER A 257 17.52 -15.65 2.98
N GLY A 258 17.86 -14.37 3.12
CA GLY A 258 18.97 -13.73 2.39
C GLY A 258 18.66 -13.34 0.93
N PHE A 259 17.43 -13.53 0.42
CA PHE A 259 17.08 -13.32 -0.99
C PHE A 259 17.58 -11.98 -1.56
N ILE A 260 17.27 -10.87 -0.87
CA ILE A 260 17.63 -9.51 -1.31
C ILE A 260 19.15 -9.33 -1.40
N GLY A 261 19.89 -9.86 -0.43
CA GLY A 261 21.35 -9.78 -0.37
C GLY A 261 22.05 -10.59 -1.47
N ALA A 262 21.49 -11.76 -1.81
CA ALA A 262 21.94 -12.61 -2.91
C ALA A 262 21.58 -12.02 -4.28
N LEU A 263 20.36 -11.52 -4.45
CA LEU A 263 19.89 -10.86 -5.66
C LEU A 263 20.80 -9.67 -6.03
N ALA A 264 21.12 -8.82 -5.05
CA ALA A 264 22.00 -7.67 -5.23
C ALA A 264 23.48 -8.02 -5.51
N ALA A 265 23.89 -9.28 -5.31
CA ALA A 265 25.20 -9.79 -5.77
C ALA A 265 25.11 -10.45 -7.16
N ALA A 266 23.91 -10.84 -7.60
CA ALA A 266 23.65 -11.57 -8.84
C ALA A 266 23.23 -10.67 -10.02
N THR A 267 22.82 -9.41 -9.77
CA THR A 267 22.39 -8.43 -10.80
C THR A 267 23.39 -7.27 -10.98
N SER A 268 23.28 -6.58 -12.12
CA SER A 268 23.87 -5.25 -12.36
C SER A 268 22.84 -4.10 -12.32
N ARG A 269 21.55 -4.38 -12.06
CA ARG A 269 20.53 -3.34 -11.82
C ARG A 269 20.72 -2.78 -10.40
N PRO A 270 20.59 -1.46 -10.15
CA PRO A 270 20.60 -0.93 -8.79
C PRO A 270 19.48 -1.55 -7.94
N VAL A 271 19.81 -2.00 -6.72
CA VAL A 271 18.82 -2.57 -5.78
C VAL A 271 18.59 -1.58 -4.64
N TYR A 272 17.32 -1.33 -4.34
CA TYR A 272 16.87 -0.42 -3.29
C TYR A 272 15.94 -1.09 -2.30
N LEU A 273 15.98 -0.59 -1.07
CA LEU A 273 15.06 -0.94 0.01
C LEU A 273 14.25 0.31 0.39
N SER A 274 12.93 0.19 0.44
CA SER A 274 12.03 1.16 1.03
C SER A 274 12.38 1.36 2.51
N LEU A 275 12.34 2.60 3.00
CA LEU A 275 12.49 2.86 4.44
C LEU A 275 11.32 2.32 5.29
N ALA A 276 10.27 1.80 4.66
CA ALA A 276 9.15 1.11 5.34
C ALA A 276 9.48 -0.31 5.80
N LEU A 277 10.60 -0.90 5.36
CA LEU A 277 10.92 -2.30 5.66
C LEU A 277 11.32 -2.51 7.13
N GLY A 278 10.88 -3.64 7.71
CA GLY A 278 11.17 -4.01 9.09
C GLY A 278 12.66 -4.22 9.38
N ALA A 279 13.03 -4.12 10.66
CA ALA A 279 14.41 -4.28 11.12
C ALA A 279 15.00 -5.64 10.72
N ASP A 280 14.21 -6.71 10.71
CA ASP A 280 14.65 -8.07 10.35
C ASP A 280 15.11 -8.18 8.88
N VAL A 281 14.53 -7.38 7.98
CA VAL A 281 14.94 -7.30 6.57
C VAL A 281 16.19 -6.42 6.40
N MET A 282 16.30 -5.33 7.16
CA MET A 282 17.39 -4.36 7.04
C MET A 282 18.68 -4.77 7.79
N ALA A 283 18.57 -5.35 8.98
CA ALA A 283 19.71 -5.58 9.87
C ALA A 283 20.81 -6.50 9.28
N PRO A 284 20.50 -7.58 8.53
CA PRO A 284 21.50 -8.39 7.82
C PRO A 284 22.22 -7.65 6.67
N LEU A 285 21.73 -6.47 6.29
CA LEU A 285 22.22 -5.68 5.15
C LEU A 285 22.78 -4.31 5.58
N LYS A 286 22.69 -3.93 6.85
CA LYS A 286 22.96 -2.58 7.38
C LYS A 286 24.27 -1.95 6.89
N ASP A 287 25.36 -2.72 6.88
CA ASP A 287 26.72 -2.24 6.54
C ASP A 287 26.93 -2.05 5.02
N ARG A 288 25.86 -2.27 4.24
CA ARG A 288 25.79 -2.16 2.77
C ARG A 288 24.65 -1.24 2.31
N LEU A 289 23.93 -0.58 3.23
CA LEU A 289 22.76 0.27 2.94
C LEU A 289 23.10 1.75 3.04
N TYR A 290 22.86 2.47 1.94
CA TYR A 290 23.21 3.88 1.78
C TYR A 290 21.93 4.70 1.56
N VAL A 291 21.63 5.65 2.44
CA VAL A 291 20.39 6.45 2.37
C VAL A 291 20.46 7.46 1.23
N THR A 292 19.51 7.40 0.29
CA THR A 292 19.49 8.26 -0.92
C THR A 292 18.19 9.06 -1.06
N GLY A 293 17.40 9.13 0.00
CA GLY A 293 16.08 9.77 0.09
C GLY A 293 15.18 8.94 0.99
N LEU A 294 13.93 8.71 0.59
CA LEU A 294 13.01 7.78 1.29
C LEU A 294 13.24 6.29 0.95
N ALA A 295 14.36 5.99 0.30
CA ALA A 295 14.86 4.65 0.01
C ALA A 295 16.37 4.58 0.29
N MET A 296 16.87 3.37 0.48
CA MET A 296 18.30 3.07 0.65
C MET A 296 18.79 2.24 -0.52
N ARG A 297 19.91 2.65 -1.14
CA ARG A 297 20.61 1.83 -2.14
C ARG A 297 21.41 0.75 -1.42
N LEU A 298 21.24 -0.50 -1.84
CA LEU A 298 22.04 -1.64 -1.40
C LEU A 298 23.27 -1.79 -2.31
N SER A 299 24.47 -1.77 -1.73
CA SER A 299 25.72 -1.84 -2.49
C SER A 299 26.77 -2.65 -1.74
N SER A 300 27.59 -3.45 -2.44
CA SER A 300 28.76 -4.13 -1.85
C SER A 300 30.02 -3.26 -1.85
N THR A 301 30.01 -2.14 -2.58
CA THR A 301 31.05 -1.11 -2.55
C THR A 301 30.49 0.18 -1.94
N PRO A 302 31.31 0.99 -1.24
CA PRO A 302 30.94 2.35 -0.89
C PRO A 302 30.42 3.14 -2.10
N ILE A 303 29.40 3.96 -1.86
CA ILE A 303 28.91 4.96 -2.82
C ILE A 303 28.89 6.32 -2.12
N ASP A 304 29.11 7.39 -2.89
CA ASP A 304 28.90 8.74 -2.37
C ASP A 304 27.41 9.10 -2.47
N ASN A 305 26.64 8.72 -1.45
CA ASN A 305 25.19 8.97 -1.40
C ASN A 305 24.82 10.38 -0.92
N LEU A 306 25.77 11.16 -0.37
CA LEU A 306 25.46 12.42 0.30
C LEU A 306 25.04 13.54 -0.67
N PRO A 307 25.77 13.84 -1.76
CA PRO A 307 25.32 14.81 -2.77
C PRO A 307 24.00 14.43 -3.44
N LEU A 308 23.75 13.12 -3.62
CA LEU A 308 22.48 12.60 -4.15
C LEU A 308 21.33 12.85 -3.15
N LEU A 309 21.59 12.64 -1.86
CA LEU A 309 20.64 12.84 -0.78
C LEU A 309 20.32 14.33 -0.58
N GLU A 310 21.32 15.21 -0.59
CA GLU A 310 21.14 16.68 -0.56
C GLU A 310 20.23 17.16 -1.70
N GLY A 311 20.61 16.84 -2.95
CA GLY A 311 19.89 17.26 -4.14
C GLY A 311 18.47 16.70 -4.27
N ARG A 312 18.09 15.76 -3.40
CA ARG A 312 16.74 15.19 -3.27
C ARG A 312 15.96 15.73 -2.08
N TRP A 313 16.59 15.95 -0.91
CA TRP A 313 15.91 16.34 0.33
C TRP A 313 14.98 17.55 0.17
N ASP A 314 15.46 18.61 -0.47
CA ASP A 314 14.71 19.84 -0.71
C ASP A 314 13.51 19.64 -1.66
N ARG A 315 13.52 18.57 -2.46
CA ARG A 315 12.47 18.24 -3.44
C ARG A 315 11.39 17.34 -2.84
N LEU A 316 11.74 16.53 -1.83
CA LEU A 316 10.80 15.64 -1.14
C LEU A 316 9.67 16.45 -0.49
N LYS A 317 8.43 15.97 -0.64
CA LYS A 317 7.23 16.58 -0.07
C LYS A 317 7.09 16.38 1.44
N LYS A 318 7.69 15.31 1.98
CA LYS A 318 7.81 15.07 3.43
C LYS A 318 6.45 15.19 4.18
N PRO A 319 5.33 14.61 3.69
CA PRO A 319 4.04 14.64 4.37
C PRO A 319 4.16 14.10 5.80
N LEU A 320 3.64 14.86 6.77
CA LEU A 320 3.69 14.53 8.20
C LEU A 320 2.41 13.86 8.71
N ASN A 321 1.50 13.50 7.80
CA ASN A 321 0.21 12.86 8.04
C ASN A 321 0.01 11.55 7.24
N ALA A 322 1.09 10.92 6.78
CA ALA A 322 1.12 9.66 6.05
C ALA A 322 1.30 8.42 6.96
N GLY A 323 0.80 8.52 8.20
CA GLY A 323 0.91 7.46 9.21
C GLY A 323 2.35 7.14 9.60
N PRO A 324 2.66 5.86 9.90
CA PRO A 324 4.02 5.43 10.23
C PRO A 324 5.08 5.88 9.22
N LEU A 325 4.75 5.89 7.91
CA LEU A 325 5.72 6.25 6.86
C LEU A 325 6.20 7.71 6.93
N SER A 326 5.45 8.61 7.58
CA SER A 326 5.95 9.97 7.86
C SER A 326 7.19 9.99 8.75
N ARG A 327 7.39 8.98 9.61
CA ARG A 327 8.61 8.86 10.44
C ARG A 327 9.85 8.50 9.62
N ASN A 328 9.68 7.89 8.45
CA ASN A 328 10.79 7.46 7.59
C ASN A 328 11.62 8.65 7.10
N TYR A 329 11.03 9.84 6.94
CA TYR A 329 11.75 11.05 6.55
C TYR A 329 12.76 11.55 7.59
N LEU A 330 12.62 11.13 8.86
CA LEU A 330 13.59 11.49 9.89
C LEU A 330 14.96 10.82 9.67
N VAL A 331 15.01 9.67 8.98
CA VAL A 331 16.27 8.96 8.68
C VAL A 331 17.17 9.73 7.70
N PRO A 332 16.75 10.07 6.46
CA PRO A 332 17.54 10.88 5.54
C PRO A 332 17.94 12.24 6.11
N GLY A 333 17.05 12.92 6.84
CA GLY A 333 17.40 14.17 7.52
C GLY A 333 18.46 13.96 8.60
N SER A 334 18.38 12.89 9.40
CA SER A 334 19.41 12.57 10.42
C SER A 334 20.78 12.32 9.79
N VAL A 335 20.84 11.65 8.63
CA VAL A 335 22.08 11.43 7.87
C VAL A 335 22.66 12.76 7.39
N LEU A 336 21.86 13.64 6.78
CA LEU A 336 22.31 14.96 6.34
C LEU A 336 22.74 15.87 7.51
N LEU A 337 22.04 15.85 8.65
CA LEU A 337 22.43 16.64 9.83
C LEU A 337 23.78 16.17 10.40
N THR A 338 24.00 14.85 10.40
CA THR A 338 25.29 14.26 10.80
C THR A 338 26.39 14.67 9.82
N HIS A 339 26.12 14.68 8.52
CA HIS A 339 27.07 15.15 7.50
C HIS A 339 27.44 16.63 7.68
N TYR A 340 26.45 17.53 7.79
CA TYR A 340 26.69 18.96 7.90
C TYR A 340 27.52 19.33 9.13
N ARG A 341 27.26 18.69 10.29
CA ARG A 341 28.10 18.84 11.48
C ARG A 341 29.52 18.30 11.26
N ALA A 342 29.67 17.16 10.58
CA ALA A 342 30.98 16.56 10.32
C ALA A 342 31.87 17.38 9.37
N ILE A 343 31.29 18.24 8.52
CA ILE A 343 32.02 19.18 7.64
C ILE A 343 32.06 20.62 8.16
N GLY A 344 31.39 20.92 9.28
CA GLY A 344 31.32 22.27 9.86
C GLY A 344 30.41 23.26 9.12
N ASP A 345 29.44 22.79 8.30
CA ASP A 345 28.40 23.67 7.72
C ASP A 345 27.31 23.95 8.76
N GLU A 346 27.67 24.73 9.79
CA GLU A 346 26.78 25.18 10.85
C GLU A 346 25.50 25.87 10.33
N PRO A 347 25.53 26.70 9.26
CA PRO A 347 24.32 27.25 8.66
C PRO A 347 23.34 26.18 8.16
N ARG A 348 23.80 25.12 7.47
CA ARG A 348 22.92 24.03 7.04
C ARG A 348 22.51 23.13 8.19
N ALA A 349 23.44 22.77 9.08
CA ALA A 349 23.17 21.95 10.25
C ALA A 349 22.06 22.58 11.13
N SER A 350 22.18 23.87 11.44
CA SER A 350 21.19 24.61 12.24
C SER A 350 19.79 24.63 11.60
N ARG A 351 19.70 24.82 10.27
CA ARG A 351 18.40 24.81 9.57
C ARG A 351 17.76 23.43 9.57
N LEU A 352 18.53 22.40 9.26
CA LEU A 352 18.04 21.02 9.20
C LEU A 352 17.70 20.46 10.59
N GLU A 353 18.44 20.86 11.63
CA GLU A 353 18.07 20.56 13.01
C GLU A 353 16.73 21.18 13.40
N HIS A 354 16.45 22.43 12.99
CA HIS A 354 15.15 23.06 13.24
C HIS A 354 14.01 22.36 12.49
N GLU A 355 14.23 21.94 11.24
CA GLU A 355 13.29 21.13 10.46
C GLU A 355 13.00 19.80 11.17
N LEU A 356 14.04 19.03 11.52
CA LEU A 356 13.92 17.75 12.22
C LEU A 356 13.27 17.88 13.60
N ARG A 357 13.61 18.89 14.39
CA ARG A 357 12.93 19.19 15.68
C ARG A 357 11.46 19.52 15.49
N THR A 358 11.06 20.02 14.33
CA THR A 358 9.65 20.32 14.04
C THR A 358 8.90 19.09 13.54
N MET A 359 9.47 18.33 12.61
CA MET A 359 8.93 17.04 12.17
C MET A 359 8.80 16.06 13.34
N ALA A 360 9.85 15.89 14.15
CA ALA A 360 9.86 14.94 15.26
C ALA A 360 8.86 15.28 16.36
N ARG A 361 8.55 16.57 16.59
CA ARG A 361 7.46 16.99 17.48
C ARG A 361 6.10 16.57 16.93
N GLN A 362 5.81 16.87 15.66
CA GLN A 362 4.53 16.52 15.04
C GLN A 362 4.31 15.01 14.91
N LEU A 363 5.39 14.22 14.78
CA LEU A 363 5.34 12.77 14.62
C LEU A 363 5.47 11.97 15.93
N GLY A 364 5.52 12.65 17.08
CA GLY A 364 5.72 12.00 18.39
C GLY A 364 7.08 11.28 18.53
N ALA A 365 8.09 11.73 17.80
CA ALA A 365 9.38 11.05 17.61
C ALA A 365 10.57 11.78 18.26
N THR A 366 10.39 12.92 18.95
CA THR A 366 11.47 13.68 19.60
C THR A 366 12.35 12.81 20.50
N ASN A 367 11.74 11.96 21.34
CA ASN A 367 12.45 11.05 22.25
C ASN A 367 13.18 9.90 21.53
N ALA A 368 12.92 9.66 20.24
CA ALA A 368 13.72 8.74 19.44
C ALA A 368 15.01 9.44 18.96
N LEU A 369 14.90 10.66 18.41
CA LEU A 369 16.05 11.42 17.91
C LEU A 369 17.02 11.91 19.01
N LEU A 370 16.52 12.13 20.22
CA LEU A 370 17.36 12.38 21.39
C LEU A 370 18.16 11.12 21.78
N ARG A 371 17.49 9.96 21.88
CA ARG A 371 18.12 8.69 22.27
C ARG A 371 19.09 8.13 21.22
N SER A 372 18.96 8.52 19.95
CA SER A 372 19.92 8.20 18.90
C SER A 372 21.09 9.19 18.78
N GLY A 373 21.14 10.25 19.60
CA GLY A 373 22.18 11.28 19.55
C GLY A 373 22.11 12.21 18.33
N VAL A 374 21.07 12.10 17.50
CA VAL A 374 20.86 12.99 16.33
C VAL A 374 20.58 14.42 16.80
N LEU A 375 19.77 14.57 17.84
CA LEU A 375 19.49 15.84 18.49
C LEU A 375 20.17 15.91 19.87
N PRO A 376 20.89 16.99 20.21
CA PRO A 376 21.27 17.24 21.59
C PRO A 376 20.03 17.48 22.47
N HIS A 377 20.17 17.15 23.75
CA HIS A 377 19.15 17.32 24.80
C HIS A 377 18.69 18.78 24.95
#